data_AF-A0A6B1CMJ3-F1
#
_entry.id   AF-A0A6B1CMJ3-F1
#
_cell.length_a   1.000
_cell.length_b   1.000
_cell.length_c   1.000
_cell.angle_alpha   90.00
_cell.angle_beta   90.00
_cell.angle_gamma   90.00
#
_symmetry.space_group_name_H-M   'P 1'
#
loop_
_entity.id
_entity.type
_entity.pdbx_description
1 polymer ?
#
loop_
_entity_poly.entity_id
_entity_poly.type
_entity_poly.pdbx_seq_one_letter_code
_entity_poly.pdbx_strand_id
1 'polypeptide(L)'
;MRRFTIAGIFSLALVGVANAQFFDPPALADRNGSQGFWFYMLEVPDPGAITIDAHGDDWGWFDPDYTLTMDEWRDEGDRPAPDRDDLFITTFMGWKGGDDNRWYCFLEAVDDVLAHAGTNVARWDGDMLQVGLDPQDHGRERSPASGYTMEWLMAPGDLSPPTNVAFRYTEQEAWAEYGESPWIEMAVRVDPPEAWAADLWAEGGTTYYEWSVKVLAFQEDAGPSASEVWQLDAVAGEDGSGLPFAMWYEDGEGPDSSFSPNEDGTPGGRNDWTTRGPEASSRQYYSIAKLLRIGEYTAATSVESSTWGKIKDSF
;
A
#
# COMPACT_ATOMS: atom_id res chain seq x y z
N MET A 1 46.50 20.56 -25.64
CA MET A 1 45.26 20.80 -24.86
C MET A 1 44.00 20.39 -25.65
N ARG A 2 43.85 19.12 -26.09
CA ARG A 2 42.66 18.67 -26.84
C ARG A 2 42.10 17.29 -26.46
N ARG A 3 42.66 16.65 -25.42
CA ARG A 3 42.25 15.33 -24.90
C ARG A 3 41.64 15.36 -23.50
N PHE A 4 41.78 16.45 -22.75
CA PHE A 4 41.20 16.58 -21.39
C PHE A 4 39.75 17.09 -21.38
N THR A 5 39.31 17.80 -22.43
CA THR A 5 37.95 18.36 -22.50
C THR A 5 36.87 17.29 -22.76
N ILE A 6 37.21 16.21 -23.46
CA ILE A 6 36.25 15.16 -23.83
C ILE A 6 35.88 14.30 -22.61
N ALA A 7 36.87 13.92 -21.79
CA ALA A 7 36.63 13.12 -20.59
C ALA A 7 35.69 13.82 -19.59
N GLY A 8 35.90 15.12 -19.33
CA GLY A 8 35.06 15.88 -18.40
C GLY A 8 33.59 16.00 -18.84
N ILE A 9 33.33 16.12 -20.15
CA ILE A 9 31.96 16.18 -20.69
C ILE A 9 31.28 14.81 -20.57
N PHE A 10 31.97 13.71 -20.87
CA PHE A 10 31.41 12.37 -20.66
C PHE A 10 31.18 12.06 -19.18
N SER A 11 32.05 12.48 -18.26
CA SER A 11 31.82 12.31 -16.81
C SER A 11 30.63 13.12 -16.30
N LEU A 12 30.46 14.37 -16.73
CA LEU A 12 29.30 15.19 -16.37
C LEU A 12 28.00 14.64 -16.99
N ALA A 13 28.05 14.11 -18.21
CA ALA A 13 26.89 13.45 -18.82
C ALA A 13 26.54 12.13 -18.10
N LEU A 14 27.53 11.32 -17.71
CA LEU A 14 27.27 10.08 -16.95
C LEU A 14 26.66 10.37 -15.58
N VAL A 15 27.17 11.38 -14.86
CA VAL A 15 26.61 11.82 -13.58
C VAL A 15 25.23 12.45 -13.76
N GLY A 16 24.99 13.21 -14.83
CA GLY A 16 23.68 13.78 -15.15
C GLY A 16 22.62 12.71 -15.45
N VAL A 17 22.95 11.71 -16.27
CA VAL A 17 22.04 10.59 -16.59
C VAL A 17 21.81 9.69 -15.37
N ALA A 18 22.87 9.41 -14.59
CA ALA A 18 22.74 8.61 -13.37
C ALA A 18 21.89 9.31 -12.29
N ASN A 19 21.95 10.65 -12.16
CA ASN A 19 21.07 11.38 -11.24
C ASN A 19 19.64 11.52 -11.78
N ALA A 20 19.44 11.71 -13.09
CA ALA A 20 18.10 11.80 -13.68
C ALA A 20 17.27 10.52 -13.40
N GLN A 21 17.89 9.34 -13.48
CA GLN A 21 17.23 8.07 -13.15
C GLN A 21 16.73 7.95 -11.69
N PHE A 22 17.12 8.84 -10.76
CA PHE A 22 16.60 8.85 -9.38
C PHE A 22 15.43 9.84 -9.17
N PHE A 23 15.13 10.71 -10.15
CA PHE A 23 14.07 11.73 -10.04
C PHE A 23 12.94 11.59 -11.06
N ASP A 24 13.11 10.74 -12.08
CA ASP A 24 12.03 10.36 -12.99
C ASP A 24 11.34 9.08 -12.48
N PRO A 25 10.00 9.04 -12.35
CA PRO A 25 9.28 7.84 -11.95
C PRO A 25 9.52 6.68 -12.93
N PRO A 26 9.57 5.42 -12.45
CA PRO A 26 9.68 4.24 -13.31
C PRO A 26 8.57 4.18 -14.37
N ALA A 27 8.88 3.53 -15.49
CA ALA A 27 7.84 3.18 -16.46
C ALA A 27 6.81 2.25 -15.80
N LEU A 28 5.53 2.36 -16.19
CA LEU A 28 4.43 1.58 -15.59
C LEU A 28 4.75 0.07 -15.46
N ALA A 29 5.36 -0.49 -16.51
CA ALA A 29 5.79 -1.89 -16.61
C ALA A 29 6.72 -2.36 -15.48
N ASP A 30 7.51 -1.44 -14.92
CA ASP A 30 8.49 -1.70 -13.85
C ASP A 30 8.07 -1.06 -12.51
N ARG A 31 6.90 -0.41 -12.50
CA ARG A 31 6.36 0.38 -11.38
C ARG A 31 5.37 -0.36 -10.51
N ASN A 32 4.51 -1.20 -11.11
CA ASN A 32 3.40 -1.85 -10.43
C ASN A 32 3.59 -3.37 -10.35
N GLY A 33 3.65 -3.89 -9.13
CA GLY A 33 3.50 -5.30 -8.83
C GLY A 33 4.49 -6.25 -9.52
N SER A 34 4.06 -7.51 -9.66
CA SER A 34 4.78 -8.53 -10.41
C SER A 34 4.57 -8.43 -11.94
N GLN A 35 3.52 -7.74 -12.40
CA GLN A 35 3.03 -7.80 -13.80
C GLN A 35 3.09 -6.47 -14.58
N GLY A 36 3.28 -5.31 -13.93
CA GLY A 36 3.56 -4.04 -14.62
C GLY A 36 2.38 -3.32 -15.29
N PHE A 37 1.14 -3.67 -14.97
CA PHE A 37 -0.06 -3.01 -15.51
C PHE A 37 -0.63 -1.96 -14.54
N TRP A 38 -1.63 -1.17 -14.98
CA TRP A 38 -2.30 -0.19 -14.12
C TRP A 38 -3.11 -0.88 -13.01
N PHE A 39 -2.85 -0.55 -11.75
CA PHE A 39 -3.88 -0.77 -10.73
C PHE A 39 -5.05 0.21 -10.95
N TYR A 40 -6.22 -0.11 -10.41
CA TYR A 40 -7.43 0.69 -10.61
C TYR A 40 -8.09 1.02 -9.28
N MET A 41 -8.55 2.26 -9.14
CA MET A 41 -9.40 2.72 -8.05
C MET A 41 -10.76 3.11 -8.63
N LEU A 42 -11.85 2.57 -8.09
CA LEU A 42 -13.20 2.84 -8.60
C LEU A 42 -13.85 4.01 -7.85
N GLU A 43 -14.51 4.93 -8.55
CA GLU A 43 -15.18 6.06 -7.90
C GLU A 43 -16.37 5.57 -7.06
N VAL A 44 -16.33 5.82 -5.74
CA VAL A 44 -17.37 5.41 -4.80
C VAL A 44 -18.72 6.06 -5.17
N PRO A 45 -19.80 5.30 -5.40
CA PRO A 45 -21.10 5.85 -5.80
C PRO A 45 -21.71 6.80 -4.76
N ASP A 46 -21.71 6.38 -3.49
CA ASP A 46 -22.22 7.13 -2.35
C ASP A 46 -21.25 6.97 -1.16
N PRO A 47 -20.37 7.96 -0.87
CA PRO A 47 -19.46 7.88 0.27
C PRO A 47 -20.19 7.88 1.62
N GLY A 48 -21.44 8.34 1.67
CA GLY A 48 -22.28 8.30 2.88
C GLY A 48 -22.90 6.93 3.16
N ALA A 49 -22.71 5.97 2.25
CA ALA A 49 -23.09 4.57 2.44
C ALA A 49 -21.91 3.68 2.90
N ILE A 50 -20.67 4.18 2.84
CA ILE A 50 -19.49 3.48 3.33
C ILE A 50 -19.34 3.69 4.84
N THR A 51 -19.09 2.61 5.60
CA THR A 51 -18.85 2.65 7.06
C THR A 51 -17.55 1.92 7.36
N ILE A 52 -16.52 2.65 7.79
CA ILE A 52 -15.22 2.06 8.09
C ILE A 52 -15.28 1.24 9.39
N ASP A 53 -15.53 -0.06 9.27
CA ASP A 53 -15.68 -0.99 10.40
C ASP A 53 -15.07 -2.39 10.17
N ALA A 54 -14.40 -2.59 9.02
CA ALA A 54 -13.76 -3.85 8.61
C ALA A 54 -14.76 -5.00 8.31
N HIS A 55 -15.96 -4.63 7.84
CA HIS A 55 -16.90 -5.51 7.15
C HIS A 55 -17.09 -5.05 5.70
N GLY A 56 -16.86 -5.94 4.73
CA GLY A 56 -16.94 -5.60 3.30
C GLY A 56 -18.35 -5.63 2.71
N ASP A 57 -19.42 -5.47 3.51
CA ASP A 57 -20.79 -5.64 3.03
C ASP A 57 -21.39 -4.38 2.36
N ASP A 58 -20.83 -3.20 2.64
CA ASP A 58 -21.08 -1.95 1.92
C ASP A 58 -20.30 -1.85 0.58
N TRP A 59 -19.23 -2.64 0.39
CA TRP A 59 -18.48 -2.78 -0.86
C TRP A 59 -19.19 -3.59 -1.96
N GLY A 60 -20.44 -4.04 -1.74
CA GLY A 60 -21.22 -4.83 -2.70
C GLY A 60 -21.55 -4.16 -4.05
N TRP A 61 -21.11 -2.92 -4.28
CA TRP A 61 -21.15 -2.22 -5.57
C TRP A 61 -19.84 -2.33 -6.37
N PHE A 62 -18.74 -2.76 -5.75
CA PHE A 62 -17.42 -2.86 -6.36
C PHE A 62 -17.42 -3.95 -7.43
N ASP A 63 -16.77 -3.69 -8.57
CA ASP A 63 -16.70 -4.67 -9.66
C ASP A 63 -15.51 -5.62 -9.43
N PRO A 64 -15.76 -6.94 -9.25
CA PRO A 64 -14.73 -7.89 -8.88
C PRO A 64 -13.67 -8.12 -9.96
N ASP A 65 -13.91 -7.76 -11.23
CA ASP A 65 -12.87 -7.80 -12.28
C ASP A 65 -11.76 -6.72 -12.04
N TYR A 66 -11.91 -5.84 -11.03
CA TYR A 66 -10.89 -4.88 -10.56
C TYR A 66 -10.32 -5.19 -9.16
N THR A 67 -10.64 -6.36 -8.59
CA THR A 67 -10.06 -6.79 -7.30
C THR A 67 -8.55 -6.99 -7.47
N LEU A 68 -7.75 -6.28 -6.67
CA LEU A 68 -6.32 -6.55 -6.57
C LEU A 68 -6.10 -7.83 -5.75
N THR A 69 -5.23 -8.71 -6.21
CA THR A 69 -4.99 -10.06 -5.66
C THR A 69 -3.50 -10.35 -5.49
N MET A 70 -3.16 -11.35 -4.66
CA MET A 70 -1.79 -11.80 -4.39
C MET A 70 -0.93 -12.04 -5.66
N ASP A 71 -1.54 -12.48 -6.77
CA ASP A 71 -0.92 -12.64 -8.11
C ASP A 71 -0.21 -11.37 -8.63
N GLU A 72 -0.63 -10.21 -8.13
CA GLU A 72 -0.28 -8.87 -8.61
C GLU A 72 0.64 -8.16 -7.59
N TRP A 73 0.81 -8.72 -6.39
CA TRP A 73 1.81 -8.32 -5.38
C TRP A 73 3.16 -9.04 -5.64
N ARG A 74 4.19 -8.69 -4.86
CA ARG A 74 5.52 -9.33 -4.85
C ARG A 74 6.22 -9.13 -3.50
N ASP A 75 7.21 -9.93 -3.14
CA ASP A 75 8.11 -9.62 -2.02
C ASP A 75 9.11 -8.51 -2.42
N GLU A 76 9.39 -7.52 -1.56
CA GLU A 76 10.39 -6.47 -1.84
C GLU A 76 11.79 -7.03 -2.15
N GLY A 77 12.13 -8.18 -1.56
CA GLY A 77 13.40 -8.91 -1.72
C GLY A 77 13.47 -9.90 -2.89
N ASP A 78 12.48 -9.90 -3.79
CA ASP A 78 12.35 -10.81 -4.94
C ASP A 78 12.24 -12.31 -4.57
N ARG A 79 11.74 -12.65 -3.36
CA ARG A 79 11.40 -14.03 -2.99
C ARG A 79 10.17 -14.53 -3.78
N PRO A 80 10.03 -15.85 -3.99
CA PRO A 80 8.82 -16.43 -4.59
C PRO A 80 7.58 -16.08 -3.77
N ALA A 81 6.46 -15.78 -4.43
CA ALA A 81 5.16 -15.66 -3.79
C ALA A 81 4.81 -16.92 -2.98
N PRO A 82 4.06 -16.80 -1.87
CA PRO A 82 3.65 -17.93 -1.06
C PRO A 82 2.59 -18.74 -1.83
N ASP A 83 2.35 -19.98 -1.37
CA ASP A 83 1.20 -20.73 -1.89
C ASP A 83 -0.10 -20.06 -1.39
N ARG A 84 -1.21 -20.20 -2.14
CA ARG A 84 -2.48 -19.56 -1.76
C ARG A 84 -3.06 -20.06 -0.42
N ASP A 85 -2.66 -21.26 -0.01
CA ASP A 85 -3.07 -21.89 1.26
C ASP A 85 -2.15 -21.45 2.44
N ASP A 86 -1.11 -20.66 2.16
CA ASP A 86 -0.16 -20.04 3.10
C ASP A 86 -0.66 -18.60 3.37
N LEU A 87 -0.43 -17.65 2.44
CA LEU A 87 -1.02 -16.30 2.48
C LEU A 87 -1.77 -15.94 1.18
N PHE A 88 -2.97 -15.36 1.32
CA PHE A 88 -3.75 -14.82 0.21
C PHE A 88 -4.41 -13.47 0.54
N ILE A 89 -3.90 -12.40 -0.10
CA ILE A 89 -4.45 -11.04 0.01
C ILE A 89 -5.40 -10.74 -1.15
N THR A 90 -6.53 -10.10 -0.83
CA THR A 90 -7.38 -9.38 -1.78
C THR A 90 -7.62 -7.94 -1.33
N THR A 91 -7.80 -7.02 -2.27
CA THR A 91 -8.01 -5.60 -1.96
C THR A 91 -8.97 -4.93 -2.94
N PHE A 92 -9.96 -4.25 -2.40
CA PHE A 92 -10.80 -3.30 -3.12
C PHE A 92 -10.28 -1.89 -2.86
N MET A 93 -10.18 -1.06 -3.90
CA MET A 93 -9.71 0.31 -3.77
C MET A 93 -10.72 1.28 -4.39
N GLY A 94 -11.27 2.15 -3.56
CA GLY A 94 -12.22 3.18 -3.92
C GLY A 94 -11.60 4.57 -3.86
N TRP A 95 -12.20 5.54 -4.55
CA TRP A 95 -11.87 6.96 -4.39
C TRP A 95 -13.12 7.83 -4.49
N LYS A 96 -13.07 9.03 -3.92
CA LYS A 96 -14.08 10.07 -4.20
C LYS A 96 -13.44 11.44 -4.27
N GLY A 97 -13.87 12.27 -5.21
CA GLY A 97 -13.46 13.67 -5.35
C GLY A 97 -14.32 14.65 -4.53
N GLY A 98 -14.38 15.89 -4.98
CA GLY A 98 -15.23 16.95 -4.41
C GLY A 98 -14.96 17.27 -2.94
N ASP A 99 -16.03 17.53 -2.18
CA ASP A 99 -15.93 17.90 -0.75
C ASP A 99 -15.40 16.75 0.12
N ASP A 100 -15.66 15.50 -0.27
CA ASP A 100 -15.20 14.30 0.43
C ASP A 100 -13.69 14.07 0.22
N ASN A 101 -13.23 14.00 -1.04
CA ASN A 101 -11.81 13.88 -1.42
C ASN A 101 -11.00 12.80 -0.65
N ARG A 102 -11.52 11.57 -0.61
CA ARG A 102 -10.88 10.43 0.08
C ARG A 102 -10.41 9.32 -0.86
N TRP A 103 -9.35 8.66 -0.44
CA TRP A 103 -9.00 7.30 -0.83
C TRP A 103 -9.65 6.32 0.14
N TYR A 104 -10.28 5.26 -0.36
CA TYR A 104 -10.94 4.21 0.42
C TYR A 104 -10.33 2.86 0.08
N CYS A 105 -10.19 1.96 1.05
CA CYS A 105 -9.84 0.57 0.79
C CYS A 105 -10.48 -0.38 1.78
N PHE A 106 -10.75 -1.59 1.29
CA PHE A 106 -11.01 -2.78 2.08
C PHE A 106 -10.02 -3.86 1.65
N LEU A 107 -9.35 -4.49 2.60
CA LEU A 107 -8.34 -5.53 2.38
C LEU A 107 -8.65 -6.74 3.26
N GLU A 108 -8.67 -7.92 2.65
CA GLU A 108 -8.81 -9.22 3.31
C GLU A 108 -7.51 -9.99 3.10
N ALA A 109 -6.83 -10.36 4.18
CA ALA A 109 -5.66 -11.23 4.18
C ALA A 109 -6.03 -12.54 4.89
N VAL A 110 -6.13 -13.63 4.13
CA VAL A 110 -6.32 -14.99 4.64
C VAL A 110 -4.94 -15.61 4.84
N ASP A 111 -4.71 -16.20 6.01
CA ASP A 111 -3.38 -16.62 6.46
C ASP A 111 -3.46 -17.97 7.21
N ASP A 112 -2.44 -18.84 7.08
CA ASP A 112 -2.44 -20.21 7.63
C ASP A 112 -1.99 -20.27 9.11
N VAL A 113 -1.20 -19.29 9.51
CA VAL A 113 -0.87 -18.93 10.88
C VAL A 113 -1.29 -17.45 11.08
N LEU A 114 -1.18 -16.91 12.29
CA LEU A 114 -1.19 -15.46 12.53
C LEU A 114 -0.16 -15.16 13.64
N ALA A 115 0.81 -14.29 13.37
CA ALA A 115 1.87 -13.89 14.29
C ALA A 115 1.65 -12.48 14.84
N HIS A 116 1.53 -12.33 16.16
CA HIS A 116 1.15 -11.02 16.71
C HIS A 116 2.35 -10.10 16.95
N ALA A 117 3.48 -10.66 17.38
CA ALA A 117 4.68 -9.94 17.79
C ALA A 117 4.46 -8.77 18.78
N GLY A 118 3.45 -8.88 19.65
CA GLY A 118 3.20 -7.98 20.77
C GLY A 118 2.19 -6.85 20.50
N THR A 119 2.21 -5.84 21.37
CA THR A 119 1.13 -4.84 21.50
C THR A 119 1.55 -3.42 21.08
N ASN A 120 2.50 -3.31 20.14
CA ASN A 120 2.90 -2.02 19.56
C ASN A 120 2.37 -1.96 18.12
N VAL A 121 1.83 -0.81 17.68
CA VAL A 121 1.47 -0.60 16.27
C VAL A 121 2.75 -0.51 15.42
N ALA A 122 3.77 0.17 15.93
CA ALA A 122 5.08 0.28 15.28
C ALA A 122 5.95 -0.97 15.52
N ARG A 123 5.38 -2.14 15.23
CA ARG A 123 6.09 -3.40 15.01
C ARG A 123 6.36 -3.56 13.50
N TRP A 124 7.06 -4.65 13.14
CA TRP A 124 7.18 -5.19 11.78
C TRP A 124 7.83 -6.58 11.92
N ASP A 125 7.20 -7.43 12.72
CA ASP A 125 7.73 -8.72 13.22
C ASP A 125 6.61 -9.79 13.32
N GLY A 126 5.44 -9.47 12.76
CA GLY A 126 4.16 -10.13 12.93
C GLY A 126 3.10 -9.36 12.15
N ASP A 127 1.98 -10.01 11.83
CA ASP A 127 1.09 -9.63 10.74
C ASP A 127 0.57 -8.22 10.91
N MET A 128 0.80 -7.43 9.86
CA MET A 128 0.39 -6.04 9.81
C MET A 128 0.46 -5.50 8.39
N LEU A 129 -0.30 -4.43 8.17
CA LEU A 129 -0.33 -3.69 6.93
C LEU A 129 0.34 -2.33 7.15
N GLN A 130 1.25 -1.94 6.28
CA GLN A 130 1.58 -0.53 6.06
C GLN A 130 0.92 -0.07 4.77
N VAL A 131 0.34 1.12 4.78
CA VAL A 131 -0.15 1.80 3.57
C VAL A 131 0.49 3.17 3.45
N GLY A 132 0.51 3.73 2.25
CA GLY A 132 0.93 5.10 2.05
C GLY A 132 0.48 5.72 0.74
N LEU A 133 0.64 7.05 0.68
CA LEU A 133 0.36 7.88 -0.47
C LEU A 133 1.54 8.80 -0.76
N ASP A 134 1.79 9.02 -2.05
CA ASP A 134 2.74 10.01 -2.57
C ASP A 134 2.05 10.80 -3.70
N PRO A 135 1.09 11.70 -3.40
CA PRO A 135 0.19 12.23 -4.42
C PRO A 135 0.86 13.06 -5.51
N GLN A 136 2.12 13.45 -5.32
CA GLN A 136 2.93 14.19 -6.28
C GLN A 136 4.09 13.39 -6.90
N ASP A 137 4.17 12.09 -6.60
CA ASP A 137 5.10 11.16 -7.26
C ASP A 137 6.59 11.52 -7.10
N HIS A 138 6.99 11.90 -5.88
CA HIS A 138 8.37 12.27 -5.54
C HIS A 138 9.24 11.06 -5.13
N GLY A 139 8.62 9.93 -4.80
CA GLY A 139 9.26 8.76 -4.22
C GLY A 139 9.31 8.78 -2.69
N ARG A 140 9.35 7.58 -2.10
CA ARG A 140 9.35 7.32 -0.66
C ARG A 140 10.55 7.91 0.06
N GLU A 141 10.26 8.56 1.16
CA GLU A 141 11.25 9.10 2.07
C GLU A 141 11.77 8.05 3.07
N ARG A 142 13.09 7.97 3.21
CA ARG A 142 13.74 7.28 4.33
C ARG A 142 13.99 8.28 5.44
N SER A 143 13.68 7.90 6.69
CA SER A 143 13.84 8.78 7.85
C SER A 143 15.28 9.34 7.96
N PRO A 144 15.47 10.64 8.24
CA PRO A 144 14.43 11.63 8.54
C PRO A 144 13.58 12.01 7.32
N ALA A 145 12.26 11.94 7.44
CA ALA A 145 11.34 12.36 6.38
C ALA A 145 11.35 13.90 6.23
N SER A 146 11.17 14.37 4.99
CA SER A 146 11.05 15.80 4.65
C SER A 146 9.64 16.24 4.23
N GLY A 147 8.66 15.33 4.27
CA GLY A 147 7.23 15.62 4.18
C GLY A 147 6.59 15.30 2.83
N TYR A 148 7.30 14.64 1.91
CA TYR A 148 6.79 14.33 0.58
C TYR A 148 5.74 13.20 0.57
N THR A 149 5.87 12.20 1.44
CA THR A 149 5.04 10.98 1.40
C THR A 149 4.38 10.71 2.74
N MET A 150 3.14 10.22 2.74
CA MET A 150 2.39 9.90 3.97
C MET A 150 2.30 8.38 4.12
N GLU A 151 2.68 7.84 5.29
CA GLU A 151 2.66 6.40 5.57
C GLU A 151 1.98 6.11 6.92
N TRP A 152 1.11 5.10 6.95
CA TRP A 152 0.41 4.63 8.15
C TRP A 152 0.71 3.16 8.38
N LEU A 153 1.02 2.81 9.62
CA LEU A 153 1.16 1.44 10.10
C LEU A 153 -0.19 1.01 10.66
N MET A 154 -0.71 -0.14 10.25
CA MET A 154 -1.99 -0.72 10.68
C MET A 154 -1.74 -2.12 11.22
N ALA A 155 -2.09 -2.37 12.48
CA ALA A 155 -1.69 -3.59 13.17
C ALA A 155 -2.89 -4.22 13.92
N PRO A 156 -3.28 -5.48 13.62
CA PRO A 156 -4.37 -6.17 14.32
C PRO A 156 -4.15 -6.31 15.84
N GLY A 157 -5.27 -6.51 16.56
CA GLY A 157 -5.30 -6.89 17.97
C GLY A 157 -5.95 -5.93 18.97
N ASP A 158 -6.01 -6.34 20.23
CA ASP A 158 -6.50 -5.55 21.38
C ASP A 158 -5.47 -4.49 21.80
N LEU A 159 -5.26 -3.51 20.92
CA LEU A 159 -4.43 -2.35 21.16
C LEU A 159 -5.21 -1.35 22.01
N SER A 160 -4.99 -1.44 23.33
CA SER A 160 -5.64 -0.57 24.32
C SER A 160 -5.40 0.91 23.98
N PRO A 161 -6.41 1.81 24.09
CA PRO A 161 -6.44 3.04 23.32
C PRO A 161 -5.22 3.96 23.49
N PRO A 162 -4.68 4.56 22.41
CA PRO A 162 -5.30 4.66 21.07
C PRO A 162 -4.79 3.65 20.02
N THR A 163 -5.76 3.19 19.23
CA THR A 163 -5.72 2.86 17.78
C THR A 163 -4.84 1.71 17.28
N ASN A 164 -5.44 0.84 16.45
CA ASN A 164 -4.78 -0.11 15.57
C ASN A 164 -4.02 0.53 14.39
N VAL A 165 -3.84 1.86 14.40
CA VAL A 165 -3.14 2.65 13.39
C VAL A 165 -2.26 3.69 14.06
N ALA A 166 -1.10 3.91 13.47
CA ALA A 166 -0.19 5.00 13.79
C ALA A 166 0.34 5.62 12.50
N PHE A 167 0.47 6.94 12.48
CA PHE A 167 1.26 7.58 11.43
C PHE A 167 2.73 7.22 11.63
N ARG A 168 3.42 6.85 10.55
CA ARG A 168 4.77 6.27 10.63
C ARG A 168 5.84 7.28 11.03
N TYR A 169 5.70 8.52 10.60
CA TYR A 169 6.71 9.56 10.79
C TYR A 169 6.48 10.35 12.08
N THR A 170 7.57 10.70 12.77
CA THR A 170 7.57 11.27 14.13
C THR A 170 8.53 12.46 14.27
N GLU A 171 9.08 12.92 13.15
CA GLU A 171 10.05 14.01 13.09
C GLU A 171 9.44 15.36 13.52
N GLN A 172 8.12 15.51 13.44
CA GLN A 172 7.36 16.65 13.96
C GLN A 172 6.22 16.17 14.90
N GLU A 173 5.98 16.89 15.99
CA GLU A 173 4.95 16.54 16.98
C GLU A 173 3.53 16.52 16.39
N ALA A 174 3.22 17.49 15.51
CA ALA A 174 1.92 17.60 14.84
C ALA A 174 1.67 16.52 13.77
N TRP A 175 2.67 15.68 13.44
CA TRP A 175 2.47 14.59 12.48
C TRP A 175 1.71 13.39 13.06
N ALA A 176 1.59 13.29 14.38
CA ALA A 176 0.68 12.32 15.00
C ALA A 176 -0.78 12.52 14.54
N GLU A 177 -1.19 13.76 14.24
CA GLU A 177 -2.54 14.10 13.80
C GLU A 177 -2.93 13.45 12.45
N TYR A 178 -1.99 13.11 11.56
CA TYR A 178 -2.32 12.35 10.33
C TYR A 178 -2.87 10.95 10.64
N GLY A 179 -2.58 10.41 11.84
CA GLY A 179 -3.11 9.14 12.34
C GLY A 179 -4.49 9.24 13.00
N GLU A 180 -5.11 10.43 13.01
CA GLU A 180 -6.36 10.70 13.71
C GLU A 180 -7.49 11.17 12.77
N SER A 181 -8.73 11.01 13.23
CA SER A 181 -9.92 11.56 12.55
C SER A 181 -9.87 13.10 12.59
N PRO A 182 -10.21 13.81 11.49
CA PRO A 182 -10.88 13.34 10.29
C PRO A 182 -9.94 12.88 9.16
N TRP A 183 -8.63 12.89 9.36
CA TRP A 183 -7.64 12.71 8.29
C TRP A 183 -7.52 11.26 7.84
N ILE A 184 -7.56 10.34 8.80
CA ILE A 184 -7.79 8.92 8.57
C ILE A 184 -8.97 8.43 9.42
N GLU A 185 -9.77 7.56 8.83
CA GLU A 185 -10.70 6.67 9.53
C GLU A 185 -10.27 5.24 9.24
N MET A 186 -10.30 4.35 10.22
CA MET A 186 -9.77 3.00 10.07
C MET A 186 -10.39 1.99 11.03
N ALA A 187 -10.44 0.74 10.60
CA ALA A 187 -10.85 -0.42 11.38
C ALA A 187 -9.98 -1.63 11.02
N VAL A 188 -9.70 -2.48 12.02
CA VAL A 188 -9.08 -3.79 11.81
C VAL A 188 -9.86 -4.83 12.61
N ARG A 189 -10.14 -5.97 11.97
CA ARG A 189 -10.85 -7.11 12.55
C ARG A 189 -10.11 -8.40 12.22
N VAL A 190 -10.11 -9.35 13.14
CA VAL A 190 -9.56 -10.69 12.95
C VAL A 190 -10.70 -11.70 13.11
N ASP A 191 -10.74 -12.72 12.25
CA ASP A 191 -11.66 -13.86 12.34
C ASP A 191 -10.87 -15.18 12.24
N PRO A 192 -11.00 -16.13 13.18
CA PRO A 192 -11.76 -16.03 14.42
C PRO A 192 -11.14 -15.00 15.40
N PRO A 193 -11.94 -14.25 16.17
CA PRO A 193 -11.42 -13.20 17.07
C PRO A 193 -10.55 -13.77 18.21
N GLU A 194 -10.74 -15.04 18.59
CA GLU A 194 -9.85 -15.74 19.52
C GLU A 194 -8.46 -16.03 18.97
N ALA A 195 -8.22 -15.90 17.65
CA ALA A 195 -6.88 -15.95 17.09
C ALA A 195 -5.97 -14.94 17.80
N TRP A 196 -6.50 -13.74 18.09
CA TRP A 196 -5.72 -12.70 18.75
C TRP A 196 -5.38 -12.93 20.24
N ALA A 197 -5.64 -14.12 20.79
CA ALA A 197 -5.42 -14.45 22.20
C ALA A 197 -4.05 -15.08 22.54
N ALA A 198 -3.24 -15.48 21.55
CA ALA A 198 -1.94 -16.15 21.75
C ALA A 198 -0.86 -15.52 20.85
N ASP A 199 0.39 -15.36 21.28
CA ASP A 199 1.43 -14.65 20.48
C ASP A 199 1.65 -15.20 19.05
N LEU A 200 1.23 -16.44 18.80
CA LEU A 200 1.18 -17.13 17.51
C LEU A 200 -0.08 -18.02 17.48
N TRP A 201 -0.86 -17.97 16.40
CA TRP A 201 -2.07 -18.76 16.21
C TRP A 201 -1.96 -19.64 14.94
N ALA A 202 -1.87 -20.96 15.09
CA ALA A 202 -1.59 -21.88 13.99
C ALA A 202 -2.80 -22.75 13.55
N GLU A 203 -4.01 -22.19 13.62
CA GLU A 203 -5.24 -22.84 13.10
C GLU A 203 -5.80 -22.14 11.84
N GLY A 204 -5.05 -21.17 11.29
CA GLY A 204 -5.48 -20.27 10.22
C GLY A 204 -6.44 -19.18 10.70
N GLY A 205 -6.53 -18.11 9.92
CA GLY A 205 -7.41 -16.99 10.20
C GLY A 205 -7.54 -16.03 9.02
N THR A 206 -8.17 -14.90 9.28
CA THR A 206 -8.31 -13.82 8.31
C THR A 206 -8.27 -12.48 9.00
N THR A 207 -7.34 -11.62 8.59
CA THR A 207 -7.28 -10.23 9.03
C THR A 207 -7.90 -9.32 7.98
N TYR A 208 -8.84 -8.51 8.44
CA TYR A 208 -9.57 -7.53 7.66
C TYR A 208 -9.10 -6.13 8.04
N TYR A 209 -8.74 -5.33 7.05
CA TYR A 209 -8.38 -3.93 7.21
C TYR A 209 -9.32 -3.10 6.37
N GLU A 210 -9.81 -2.00 6.94
CA GLU A 210 -10.57 -1.01 6.19
C GLU A 210 -10.15 0.39 6.60
N TRP A 211 -10.00 1.28 5.63
CA TRP A 211 -9.62 2.67 5.90
C TRP A 211 -10.16 3.65 4.87
N SER A 212 -10.30 4.90 5.29
CA SER A 212 -10.41 6.05 4.39
C SER A 212 -9.44 7.16 4.79
N VAL A 213 -8.77 7.75 3.81
CA VAL A 213 -7.77 8.82 4.01
C VAL A 213 -8.16 10.04 3.21
N LYS A 214 -8.24 11.20 3.86
CA LYS A 214 -8.36 12.51 3.19
C LYS A 214 -7.05 12.78 2.46
N VAL A 215 -7.09 12.90 1.13
CA VAL A 215 -5.84 13.00 0.35
C VAL A 215 -5.28 14.42 0.38
N LEU A 216 -4.05 14.55 0.88
CA LEU A 216 -3.29 15.79 1.04
C LEU A 216 -2.08 15.80 0.11
N ALA A 217 -1.61 16.97 -0.31
CA ALA A 217 -0.53 17.08 -1.28
C ALA A 217 0.84 16.71 -0.69
N PHE A 218 1.08 17.10 0.56
CA PHE A 218 2.31 16.89 1.33
C PHE A 218 1.97 16.80 2.83
N GLN A 219 2.94 16.38 3.64
CA GLN A 219 2.95 16.66 5.07
C GLN A 219 3.45 18.10 5.33
N GLU A 220 2.73 18.87 6.13
CA GLU A 220 3.21 20.14 6.70
C GLU A 220 3.72 19.97 8.14
N ASP A 221 4.74 20.74 8.53
CA ASP A 221 5.30 20.78 9.90
C ASP A 221 4.25 21.11 10.97
N ALA A 222 3.21 21.87 10.58
CA ALA A 222 2.09 22.28 11.44
C ALA A 222 0.92 21.27 11.44
N GLY A 223 1.12 20.07 10.90
CA GLY A 223 0.11 19.01 10.84
C GLY A 223 -0.84 19.11 9.64
N PRO A 224 -1.72 18.11 9.47
CA PRO A 224 -2.59 17.96 8.29
C PRO A 224 -3.54 19.13 8.05
N SER A 225 -3.90 19.88 9.10
CA SER A 225 -4.77 21.07 8.97
C SER A 225 -4.11 22.24 8.22
N ALA A 226 -2.78 22.23 8.07
CA ALA A 226 -2.03 23.18 7.27
C ALA A 226 -1.77 22.71 5.83
N SER A 227 -1.84 21.39 5.57
CA SER A 227 -1.56 20.80 4.25
C SER A 227 -2.58 21.20 3.19
N GLU A 228 -2.11 21.35 1.95
CA GLU A 228 -2.97 21.48 0.78
C GLU A 228 -3.73 20.17 0.50
N VAL A 229 -5.02 20.26 0.15
CA VAL A 229 -5.83 19.09 -0.24
C VAL A 229 -5.57 18.75 -1.70
N TRP A 230 -5.10 17.53 -1.97
CA TRP A 230 -4.82 17.07 -3.33
C TRP A 230 -6.12 16.57 -3.99
N GLN A 231 -6.62 17.33 -4.96
CA GLN A 231 -7.94 17.09 -5.57
C GLN A 231 -7.94 15.88 -6.51
N LEU A 232 -8.58 14.78 -6.08
CA LEU A 232 -8.60 13.52 -6.82
C LEU A 232 -9.31 13.64 -8.18
N ASP A 233 -10.32 14.51 -8.31
CA ASP A 233 -11.00 14.79 -9.57
C ASP A 233 -10.06 15.25 -10.70
N ALA A 234 -8.96 15.94 -10.34
CA ALA A 234 -7.98 16.47 -11.28
C ALA A 234 -7.02 15.41 -11.83
N VAL A 235 -6.85 14.28 -11.14
CA VAL A 235 -5.96 13.18 -11.52
C VAL A 235 -6.73 11.92 -11.99
N ALA A 236 -8.06 11.97 -12.01
CA ALA A 236 -8.94 10.88 -12.40
C ALA A 236 -9.35 10.87 -13.88
N GLY A 237 -9.75 9.69 -14.36
CA GLY A 237 -10.27 9.43 -15.70
C GLY A 237 -9.28 8.84 -16.69
N GLU A 238 -9.73 8.69 -17.94
CA GLU A 238 -8.91 8.15 -19.04
C GLU A 238 -7.57 8.90 -19.25
N ASP A 239 -7.58 10.23 -19.20
CA ASP A 239 -6.39 11.09 -19.33
C ASP A 239 -5.77 11.50 -17.97
N GLY A 240 -6.28 10.96 -16.86
CA GLY A 240 -5.81 11.28 -15.51
C GLY A 240 -4.42 10.70 -15.22
N SER A 241 -3.61 11.42 -14.42
CA SER A 241 -2.30 10.93 -14.00
C SER A 241 -2.35 9.76 -13.03
N GLY A 242 -3.49 9.53 -12.37
CA GLY A 242 -3.64 8.55 -11.30
C GLY A 242 -3.15 9.04 -9.93
N LEU A 243 -3.19 8.15 -8.95
CA LEU A 243 -2.74 8.38 -7.58
C LEU A 243 -1.61 7.39 -7.24
N PRO A 244 -0.41 7.87 -6.87
CA PRO A 244 0.62 7.00 -6.35
C PRO A 244 0.28 6.52 -4.93
N PHE A 245 0.28 5.21 -4.76
CA PHE A 245 -0.02 4.53 -3.50
C PHE A 245 0.92 3.35 -3.31
N ALA A 246 1.08 2.91 -2.08
CA ALA A 246 1.79 1.68 -1.78
C ALA A 246 1.10 0.98 -0.62
N MET A 247 1.09 -0.33 -0.68
CA MET A 247 0.83 -1.20 0.45
C MET A 247 2.03 -2.12 0.64
N TRP A 248 2.31 -2.42 1.90
CA TRP A 248 3.20 -3.48 2.34
C TRP A 248 2.44 -4.31 3.37
N TYR A 249 2.36 -5.61 3.17
CA TYR A 249 1.83 -6.55 4.15
C TYR A 249 3.00 -7.38 4.66
N GLU A 250 3.09 -7.49 5.97
CA GLU A 250 4.01 -8.39 6.65
C GLU A 250 3.26 -9.68 6.96
N ASP A 251 3.76 -10.83 6.51
CA ASP A 251 3.39 -12.14 7.07
C ASP A 251 4.50 -12.54 8.06
N GLY A 252 4.12 -12.86 9.30
CA GLY A 252 5.08 -12.97 10.40
C GLY A 252 5.74 -14.34 10.57
N GLU A 253 5.40 -15.33 9.73
CA GLU A 253 5.80 -16.73 9.89
C GLU A 253 6.55 -17.34 8.70
N GLY A 254 6.50 -16.71 7.52
CA GLY A 254 6.76 -17.38 6.25
C GLY A 254 8.08 -18.17 6.16
N PRO A 255 8.10 -19.32 5.45
CA PRO A 255 9.23 -20.25 5.45
C PRO A 255 10.50 -19.65 4.83
N ASP A 256 11.66 -20.00 5.41
CA ASP A 256 12.99 -19.42 5.12
C ASP A 256 13.13 -17.90 5.33
N SER A 257 12.10 -17.21 5.83
CA SER A 257 12.26 -15.85 6.34
C SER A 257 13.27 -15.85 7.49
N SER A 258 14.19 -14.88 7.51
CA SER A 258 15.13 -14.68 8.62
C SER A 258 15.88 -13.36 8.50
N PHE A 259 16.51 -12.92 9.61
CA PHE A 259 17.64 -11.99 9.56
C PHE A 259 19.05 -12.62 9.67
N SER A 260 19.34 -13.80 10.23
CA SER A 260 18.66 -14.70 11.20
C SER A 260 19.15 -14.39 12.65
N PRO A 261 18.95 -15.22 13.70
CA PRO A 261 18.13 -16.45 13.90
C PRO A 261 17.22 -16.37 15.17
N ASN A 262 16.33 -17.30 15.53
CA ASN A 262 16.41 -18.78 15.58
C ASN A 262 17.52 -19.32 16.53
N GLU A 263 17.47 -20.61 16.89
CA GLU A 263 18.25 -21.30 17.96
C GLU A 263 18.04 -20.81 19.41
N ASP A 264 17.74 -19.53 19.69
CA ASP A 264 17.48 -19.03 21.05
C ASP A 264 15.98 -18.93 21.44
N GLY A 265 15.08 -18.98 20.45
CA GLY A 265 13.70 -19.45 20.64
C GLY A 265 12.55 -18.50 20.26
N THR A 266 12.80 -17.41 19.53
CA THR A 266 11.76 -16.50 19.04
C THR A 266 11.78 -16.35 17.52
N PRO A 267 10.67 -15.90 16.88
CA PRO A 267 10.57 -15.80 15.42
C PRO A 267 11.69 -14.97 14.83
N GLY A 268 12.22 -15.42 13.70
CA GLY A 268 13.16 -14.66 12.93
C GLY A 268 12.76 -14.73 11.48
N GLY A 269 12.39 -13.58 10.91
CA GLY A 269 12.07 -13.45 9.50
C GLY A 269 10.97 -12.43 9.27
N ARG A 270 11.05 -11.75 8.12
CA ARG A 270 10.12 -10.70 7.74
C ARG A 270 9.86 -10.74 6.24
N ASN A 271 8.61 -10.59 5.83
CA ASN A 271 8.15 -10.72 4.44
C ASN A 271 7.41 -9.47 4.00
N ASP A 272 8.14 -8.48 3.48
CA ASP A 272 7.58 -7.24 2.95
C ASP A 272 6.84 -7.47 1.60
N TRP A 273 5.65 -8.09 1.62
CA TRP A 273 4.77 -8.23 0.45
C TRP A 273 4.28 -6.87 0.01
N THR A 274 4.55 -6.45 -1.21
CA THR A 274 4.24 -5.11 -1.70
C THR A 274 3.52 -5.09 -3.04
N THR A 275 2.70 -4.06 -3.21
CA THR A 275 2.12 -3.67 -4.50
C THR A 275 3.15 -3.07 -5.47
N ARG A 276 4.33 -2.68 -5.01
CA ARG A 276 5.33 -1.97 -5.82
C ARG A 276 6.06 -2.90 -6.79
N GLY A 277 6.38 -2.41 -7.98
CA GLY A 277 7.22 -3.11 -8.94
C GLY A 277 8.72 -3.12 -8.56
N PRO A 278 9.55 -3.97 -9.18
CA PRO A 278 10.96 -4.10 -8.83
C PRO A 278 11.75 -2.79 -8.98
N GLU A 279 11.56 -2.05 -10.08
CA GLU A 279 12.25 -0.76 -10.26
C GLU A 279 11.71 0.28 -9.27
N ALA A 280 10.39 0.30 -9.02
CA ALA A 280 9.79 1.17 -8.00
C ALA A 280 10.35 0.94 -6.60
N SER A 281 10.39 -0.30 -6.07
CA SER A 281 11.01 -0.55 -4.76
C SER A 281 12.50 -0.16 -4.77
N SER A 282 13.24 -0.49 -5.84
CA SER A 282 14.68 -0.16 -5.94
C SER A 282 14.96 1.35 -5.90
N ARG A 283 14.09 2.15 -6.54
CA ARG A 283 14.16 3.62 -6.59
C ARG A 283 13.32 4.32 -5.53
N GLN A 284 12.69 3.54 -4.66
CA GLN A 284 11.78 3.99 -3.61
C GLN A 284 10.47 4.63 -4.11
N TYR A 285 10.13 4.58 -5.39
CA TYR A 285 8.82 5.06 -5.89
C TYR A 285 7.65 4.26 -5.34
N TYR A 286 6.45 4.81 -5.46
CA TYR A 286 5.18 4.17 -5.12
C TYR A 286 4.61 3.45 -6.36
N SER A 287 3.72 2.47 -6.14
CA SER A 287 2.82 1.97 -7.17
C SER A 287 1.91 3.10 -7.67
N ILE A 288 1.15 2.90 -8.73
CA ILE A 288 0.18 3.90 -9.19
C ILE A 288 -1.13 3.26 -9.64
N ALA A 289 -2.24 3.83 -9.18
CA ALA A 289 -3.57 3.45 -9.62
C ALA A 289 -4.18 4.51 -10.53
N LYS A 290 -4.92 4.05 -11.55
CA LYS A 290 -5.79 4.87 -12.36
C LYS A 290 -7.15 5.00 -11.68
N LEU A 291 -7.59 6.24 -11.45
CA LEU A 291 -8.86 6.54 -10.80
C LEU A 291 -9.96 6.55 -11.85
N LEU A 292 -10.79 5.51 -11.88
CA LEU A 292 -11.90 5.37 -12.82
C LEU A 292 -13.17 6.02 -12.26
N ARG A 293 -13.82 6.87 -13.05
CA ARG A 293 -15.10 7.52 -12.73
C ARG A 293 -16.28 6.56 -12.89
N ILE A 294 -17.39 6.87 -12.23
CA ILE A 294 -18.68 6.18 -12.46
C ILE A 294 -19.02 6.28 -13.96
N GLY A 295 -19.19 5.14 -14.62
CA GLY A 295 -19.42 5.04 -16.06
C GLY A 295 -18.21 4.58 -16.87
N GLU A 296 -16.98 4.79 -16.37
CA GLU A 296 -15.75 4.28 -17.01
C GLU A 296 -15.55 2.80 -16.70
N TYR A 297 -15.80 2.38 -15.46
CA TYR A 297 -15.70 0.98 -15.01
C TYR A 297 -17.01 0.17 -15.15
N THR A 298 -18.15 0.82 -15.38
CA THR A 298 -19.44 0.13 -15.64
C THR A 298 -19.75 -0.03 -17.13
N ALA A 299 -18.96 0.60 -17.99
CA ALA A 299 -18.81 0.20 -19.38
C ALA A 299 -17.82 -0.97 -19.47
N ALA A 300 -17.81 -1.69 -20.60
CA ALA A 300 -16.78 -2.70 -20.87
C ALA A 300 -15.43 -2.02 -21.22
N THR A 301 -14.79 -1.43 -20.22
CA THR A 301 -13.37 -1.11 -20.25
C THR A 301 -12.64 -2.44 -20.45
N SER A 302 -11.79 -2.51 -21.47
CA SER A 302 -10.85 -3.62 -21.57
C SER A 302 -9.78 -3.40 -20.50
N VAL A 303 -10.04 -3.88 -19.29
CA VAL A 303 -8.97 -4.20 -18.34
C VAL A 303 -8.00 -5.10 -19.12
N GLU A 304 -6.74 -4.69 -19.25
CA GLU A 304 -5.74 -5.60 -19.82
C GLU A 304 -5.75 -6.83 -18.93
N SER A 305 -5.93 -8.01 -19.53
CA SER A 305 -6.15 -9.21 -18.74
C SER A 305 -4.91 -9.49 -17.89
N SER A 306 -4.98 -9.16 -16.60
CA SER A 306 -4.23 -9.88 -15.59
C SER A 306 -4.65 -11.36 -15.64
N THR A 307 -4.01 -12.19 -14.82
CA THR A 307 -4.00 -13.66 -14.97
C THR A 307 -5.39 -14.33 -14.96
N TRP A 308 -6.45 -13.61 -14.54
CA TRP A 308 -7.88 -13.90 -14.79
C TRP A 308 -8.23 -14.46 -16.17
N GLY A 309 -7.58 -13.97 -17.24
CA GLY A 309 -7.80 -14.46 -18.60
C GLY A 309 -7.46 -15.94 -18.81
N LYS A 310 -6.69 -16.55 -17.88
CA LYS A 310 -6.36 -17.99 -17.85
C LYS A 310 -7.12 -18.76 -16.76
N ILE A 311 -7.57 -18.08 -15.70
CA ILE A 311 -8.24 -18.73 -14.56
C ILE A 311 -9.73 -18.98 -14.85
N LYS A 312 -10.37 -18.18 -15.73
CA LYS A 312 -11.74 -18.45 -16.22
C LYS A 312 -11.83 -19.73 -17.07
N ASP A 313 -10.70 -20.33 -17.48
CA ASP A 313 -10.61 -21.64 -18.17
C ASP A 313 -10.33 -22.83 -17.19
N SER A 314 -10.19 -22.58 -15.87
CA SER A 314 -9.84 -23.60 -14.86
C SER A 314 -10.91 -23.86 -13.78
N PHE A 315 -12.16 -23.43 -14.03
CA PHE A 315 -13.35 -23.80 -13.24
C PHE A 315 -14.20 -24.86 -13.95
#